data_AF-X1L640-F1
#
_entry.id   AF-X1L640-F1
#
_cell.length_a   1.000
_cell.length_b   1.000
_cell.length_c   1.000
_cell.angle_alpha   90.00
_cell.angle_beta   90.00
_cell.angle_gamma   90.00
#
_symmetry.space_group_name_H-M   'P 1'
#
loop_
_entity.id
_entity.type
_entity.pdbx_description
1 polymer ?
#
loop_
_entity_poly.entity_id
_entity_poly.type
_entity_poly.pdbx_seq_one_letter_code
_entity_poly.pdbx_strand_id
1 'polypeptide(L)'
;MNDMKELHKFESAASKCTRTRRTGKTQVWRKDGSAWWDGFVICGQIWACMVCAYRIAVQRGKEVQAVIQAVRHAGGDVYHVVFTMPHDRRDDLKEMRQAVTKAHTKTVSGRPWKKIKHDLGIIGWVRALEVTHGWFGWHPHLHILLFTRHPLSQAQIDVLWQFLYERWSEAIVAAGYRSPHPKHGLVISHGKDAGHYVTKICNQGLAAEISQTDSK
;
A
#
# COMPACT_ATOMS: atom_id res chain seq x y z
N MET A 1 -6.09 45.17 8.47
CA MET A 1 -5.84 44.54 9.78
C MET A 1 -6.78 43.34 9.88
N ASN A 2 -6.21 42.16 10.09
CA ASN A 2 -6.77 40.83 9.81
C ASN A 2 -8.16 40.58 10.40
N ASP A 3 -9.10 40.17 9.54
CA ASP A 3 -10.28 39.42 9.95
C ASP A 3 -10.19 38.01 9.35
N MET A 4 -9.27 37.25 9.93
CA MET A 4 -9.04 35.85 9.60
C MET A 4 -10.14 35.06 10.33
N LYS A 5 -11.29 34.92 9.67
CA LYS A 5 -12.40 34.05 10.10
C LYS A 5 -11.83 32.76 10.66
N GLU A 6 -12.11 32.51 11.94
CA GLU A 6 -11.78 31.27 12.61
C GLU A 6 -12.24 30.09 11.73
N LEU A 7 -11.27 29.42 11.11
CA LEU A 7 -11.47 28.07 10.64
C LEU A 7 -11.82 27.26 11.88
N HIS A 8 -13.11 26.93 12.05
CA HIS A 8 -13.55 25.89 12.97
C HIS A 8 -12.58 24.72 12.81
N LYS A 9 -11.72 24.52 13.80
CA LYS A 9 -10.87 23.33 13.89
C LYS A 9 -11.85 22.17 13.98
N PHE A 10 -12.13 21.53 12.84
CA PHE A 10 -12.67 20.20 12.84
C PHE A 10 -11.68 19.36 13.65
N GLU A 11 -11.98 19.10 14.91
CA GLU A 11 -11.37 18.00 15.63
C GLU A 11 -11.53 16.79 14.71
N SER A 12 -10.42 16.36 14.10
CA SER A 12 -10.45 15.29 13.13
C SER A 12 -11.09 14.08 13.79
N ALA A 13 -11.87 13.28 13.06
CA ALA A 13 -12.48 12.07 13.63
C ALA A 13 -11.45 11.19 14.36
N ALA A 14 -10.17 11.27 13.97
CA ALA A 14 -9.04 10.64 14.64
C ALA A 14 -8.82 11.08 16.09
N SER A 15 -9.01 12.37 16.45
CA SER A 15 -8.82 12.85 17.84
C SER A 15 -9.89 12.33 18.81
N LYS A 16 -11.06 11.96 18.28
CA LYS A 16 -12.19 11.38 19.03
C LYS A 16 -12.12 9.85 19.13
N CYS A 17 -11.30 9.22 18.29
CA CYS A 17 -11.17 7.76 18.21
C CYS A 17 -10.77 7.19 19.56
N THR A 18 -11.51 6.18 20.04
CA THR A 18 -11.33 5.51 21.34
C THR A 18 -11.33 6.43 22.57
N ARG A 19 -11.69 7.71 22.43
CA ARG A 19 -11.71 8.71 23.51
C ARG A 19 -13.11 9.26 23.76
N THR A 20 -13.89 9.45 22.70
CA THR A 20 -15.26 9.95 22.78
C THR A 20 -16.24 8.79 22.77
N ARG A 21 -17.18 8.81 23.71
CA ARG A 21 -18.31 7.87 23.73
C ARG A 21 -19.21 8.12 22.53
N ARG A 22 -19.48 7.07 21.76
CA ARG A 22 -20.47 7.05 20.68
C ARG A 22 -21.87 6.76 21.23
N THR A 23 -21.95 6.01 22.33
CA THR A 23 -23.18 5.59 22.98
C THR A 23 -23.18 5.96 24.47
N GLY A 24 -24.36 6.10 25.08
CA GLY A 24 -24.48 6.35 26.52
C GLY A 24 -24.07 5.17 27.41
N LYS A 25 -23.88 3.99 26.81
CA LYS A 25 -23.41 2.77 27.47
C LYS A 25 -22.03 2.38 26.91
N THR A 26 -21.11 2.03 27.80
CA THR A 26 -19.80 1.46 27.47
C THR A 26 -19.75 0.03 27.96
N GLN A 27 -19.27 -0.88 27.12
CA GLN A 27 -19.21 -2.32 27.43
C GLN A 27 -17.78 -2.84 27.25
N VAL A 28 -17.43 -3.87 27.99
CA VAL A 28 -16.19 -4.63 27.79
C VAL A 28 -16.56 -5.99 27.24
N TRP A 29 -16.05 -6.31 26.07
CA TRP A 29 -16.15 -7.62 25.47
C TRP A 29 -14.91 -8.44 25.81
N ARG A 30 -15.07 -9.75 26.01
CA ARG A 30 -13.99 -10.70 26.24
C ARG A 30 -14.17 -11.90 25.32
N LYS A 31 -13.11 -12.31 24.63
CA LYS A 31 -13.06 -13.51 23.79
C LYS A 31 -11.64 -14.00 23.64
N ASP A 32 -11.41 -15.31 23.77
CA ASP A 32 -10.14 -15.99 23.52
C ASP A 32 -8.92 -15.31 24.19
N GLY A 33 -9.04 -14.99 25.48
CA GLY A 33 -7.98 -14.32 26.25
C GLY A 33 -7.78 -12.83 25.93
N SER A 34 -8.51 -12.28 24.96
CA SER A 34 -8.49 -10.87 24.60
C SER A 34 -9.71 -10.12 25.15
N ALA A 35 -9.55 -8.83 25.42
CA ALA A 35 -10.66 -7.95 25.82
C ALA A 35 -10.62 -6.62 25.06
N TRP A 36 -11.78 -6.05 24.76
CA TRP A 36 -11.87 -4.74 24.12
C TRP A 36 -13.09 -3.95 24.59
N TRP A 37 -12.97 -2.62 24.48
CA TRP A 37 -14.04 -1.68 24.80
C TRP A 37 -14.97 -1.47 23.61
N ASP A 38 -16.26 -1.39 23.87
CA ASP A 38 -17.29 -0.98 22.93
C ASP A 38 -18.06 0.25 23.44
N GLY A 39 -18.68 0.97 22.52
CA GLY A 39 -19.41 2.21 22.79
C GLY A 39 -18.60 3.49 22.58
N PHE A 40 -17.39 3.39 22.04
CA PHE A 40 -16.56 4.53 21.64
C PHE A 40 -16.60 4.78 20.13
N VAL A 41 -16.24 6.00 19.73
CA VAL A 41 -16.04 6.35 18.31
C VAL A 41 -14.84 5.57 17.76
N ILE A 42 -15.01 4.95 16.59
CA ILE A 42 -13.94 4.36 15.78
C ILE A 42 -13.90 5.14 14.46
N CYS A 43 -12.82 5.86 14.21
CA CYS A 43 -12.77 6.83 13.11
C CYS A 43 -12.45 6.24 11.73
N GLY A 44 -11.88 5.03 11.69
CA GLY A 44 -11.47 4.36 10.45
C GLY A 44 -10.36 5.07 9.66
N GLN A 45 -9.71 6.10 10.22
CA GLN A 45 -8.70 6.89 9.51
C GLN A 45 -7.35 6.17 9.52
N ILE A 46 -6.90 5.67 8.37
CA ILE A 46 -5.63 4.94 8.23
C ILE A 46 -4.39 5.83 8.30
N TRP A 47 -4.50 7.11 7.92
CA TRP A 47 -3.36 8.03 7.91
C TRP A 47 -3.25 8.87 9.19
N ALA A 48 -4.39 9.19 9.81
CA ALA A 48 -4.45 10.14 10.93
C ALA A 48 -4.64 9.47 12.30
N CYS A 49 -5.00 8.19 12.36
CA CYS A 49 -5.26 7.48 13.61
C CYS A 49 -4.46 6.18 13.68
N MET A 50 -3.42 6.14 14.51
CA MET A 50 -2.56 4.96 14.65
C MET A 50 -3.31 3.72 15.13
N VAL A 51 -4.32 3.87 15.98
CA VAL A 51 -5.16 2.75 16.46
C VAL A 51 -5.96 2.14 15.31
N CYS A 52 -6.64 2.95 14.51
CA CYS A 52 -7.42 2.46 13.37
C CYS A 52 -6.52 1.93 12.26
N ALA A 53 -5.41 2.62 11.98
CA ALA A 53 -4.40 2.20 11.02
C ALA A 53 -3.92 0.78 11.33
N TYR A 54 -3.50 0.52 12.57
CA TYR A 54 -3.06 -0.80 13.00
C TYR A 54 -4.15 -1.87 12.88
N ARG A 55 -5.37 -1.60 13.39
CA ARG A 55 -6.48 -2.57 13.32
C ARG A 55 -6.84 -2.93 11.88
N ILE A 56 -6.90 -1.94 10.99
CA ILE A 56 -7.17 -2.13 9.58
C ILE A 56 -6.02 -2.90 8.92
N ALA A 57 -4.77 -2.55 9.24
CA ALA A 57 -3.58 -3.21 8.73
C ALA A 57 -3.59 -4.72 9.03
N VAL A 58 -3.82 -5.09 10.29
CA VAL A 58 -3.90 -6.49 10.72
C VAL A 58 -5.01 -7.24 9.98
N GLN A 59 -6.19 -6.64 9.84
CA GLN A 59 -7.31 -7.28 9.17
C GLN A 59 -7.08 -7.43 7.66
N ARG A 60 -6.58 -6.39 6.98
CA ARG A 60 -6.20 -6.45 5.57
C ARG A 60 -5.11 -7.49 5.34
N GLY A 61 -4.20 -7.65 6.28
CA GLY A 61 -3.18 -8.67 6.16
C GLY A 61 -3.73 -10.09 6.14
N LYS A 62 -4.72 -10.37 7.00
CA LYS A 62 -5.45 -11.65 6.97
C LYS A 62 -6.18 -11.88 5.65
N GLU A 63 -6.83 -10.85 5.11
CA GLU A 63 -7.53 -10.93 3.82
C GLU A 63 -6.58 -11.23 2.67
N VAL A 64 -5.46 -10.51 2.58
CA VAL A 64 -4.46 -10.73 1.53
C VAL A 64 -3.81 -12.10 1.67
N GLN A 65 -3.54 -12.56 2.89
CA GLN A 65 -3.04 -13.91 3.14
C GLN A 65 -4.00 -14.99 2.66
N ALA A 66 -5.31 -14.84 2.93
CA ALA A 66 -6.33 -15.75 2.44
C ALA A 66 -6.38 -15.78 0.90
N VAL A 67 -6.25 -14.63 0.24
CA VAL A 67 -6.18 -14.56 -1.23
C VAL A 67 -4.93 -15.28 -1.75
N ILE A 68 -3.75 -15.06 -1.16
CA ILE A 68 -2.51 -15.74 -1.55
C ILE A 68 -2.67 -17.26 -1.45
N GLN A 69 -3.23 -17.74 -0.35
CA GLN A 69 -3.47 -19.17 -0.13
C GLN A 69 -4.45 -19.74 -1.16
N ALA A 70 -5.56 -19.04 -1.43
CA ALA A 70 -6.54 -19.48 -2.41
C ALA A 70 -5.96 -19.55 -3.84
N VAL A 71 -5.16 -18.55 -4.24
CA VAL A 71 -4.51 -18.52 -5.56
C VAL A 71 -3.52 -19.68 -5.71
N ARG A 72 -2.68 -19.92 -4.69
CA ARG A 72 -1.73 -21.04 -4.70
C ARG A 72 -2.42 -22.39 -4.70
N HIS A 73 -3.50 -22.54 -3.93
CA HIS A 73 -4.31 -23.77 -3.91
C HIS A 73 -4.94 -24.06 -5.28
N ALA A 74 -5.31 -23.03 -6.03
CA ALA A 74 -5.83 -23.15 -7.39
C ALA A 74 -4.74 -23.39 -8.46
N GLY A 75 -3.48 -23.61 -8.05
CA GLY A 75 -2.36 -23.85 -8.97
C GLY A 75 -1.72 -22.59 -9.56
N GLY A 76 -2.04 -21.42 -9.01
CA GLY A 76 -1.44 -20.13 -9.39
C GLY A 76 -0.30 -19.69 -8.49
N ASP A 77 0.18 -18.45 -8.70
CA ASP A 77 1.21 -17.87 -7.84
C ASP A 77 1.12 -16.34 -7.70
N VAL A 78 1.95 -15.80 -6.81
CA VAL A 78 2.05 -14.39 -6.45
C VAL A 78 3.47 -13.84 -6.64
N TYR A 79 3.53 -12.67 -7.26
CA TYR A 79 4.77 -11.93 -7.51
C TYR A 79 4.71 -10.58 -6.80
N HIS A 80 5.80 -10.19 -6.16
CA HIS A 80 5.94 -8.87 -5.58
C HIS A 80 6.62 -7.96 -6.60
N VAL A 81 5.90 -6.91 -7.02
CA VAL A 81 6.40 -5.89 -7.93
C VAL A 81 6.54 -4.59 -7.15
N VAL A 82 7.74 -4.00 -7.19
CA VAL A 82 8.02 -2.70 -6.58
C VAL A 82 8.32 -1.69 -7.67
N PHE A 83 7.51 -0.64 -7.76
CA PHE A 83 7.79 0.52 -8.59
C PHE A 83 8.42 1.62 -7.75
N THR A 84 9.54 2.13 -8.23
CA THR A 84 10.28 3.23 -7.62
C THR A 84 10.44 4.34 -8.65
N MET A 85 10.17 5.58 -8.26
CA MET A 85 10.47 6.76 -9.08
C MET A 85 11.75 7.43 -8.57
N PRO A 86 12.54 8.09 -9.44
CA PRO A 86 13.59 8.98 -8.99
C PRO A 86 13.02 10.14 -8.18
N HIS A 87 13.80 10.60 -7.22
CA HIS A 87 13.41 11.64 -6.28
C HIS A 87 14.63 12.44 -5.81
N ASP A 88 14.36 13.67 -5.40
CA ASP A 88 15.33 14.62 -4.87
C ASP A 88 14.75 15.37 -3.64
N ARG A 89 15.63 15.99 -2.85
CA ARG A 89 15.26 16.70 -1.60
C ARG A 89 14.25 17.83 -1.78
N ARG A 90 14.07 18.31 -3.02
CA ARG A 90 13.21 19.44 -3.36
C ARG A 90 11.84 18.99 -3.89
N ASP A 91 11.64 17.69 -4.10
CA ASP A 91 10.40 17.18 -4.63
C ASP A 91 9.27 17.28 -3.61
N ASP A 92 8.10 17.74 -4.08
CA ASP A 92 6.91 17.83 -3.27
C ASP A 92 6.19 16.47 -3.17
N LEU A 93 5.85 16.05 -1.95
CA LEU A 93 5.21 14.75 -1.71
C LEU A 93 3.84 14.64 -2.40
N LYS A 94 3.05 15.72 -2.45
CA LYS A 94 1.73 15.67 -3.09
C LYS A 94 1.89 15.44 -4.59
N GLU A 95 2.82 16.12 -5.23
CA GLU A 95 3.14 15.92 -6.65
C GLU A 95 3.66 14.51 -6.92
N MET A 96 4.63 14.03 -6.12
CA MET A 96 5.17 12.68 -6.27
C MET A 96 4.10 11.59 -6.12
N ARG A 97 3.23 11.68 -5.10
CA ARG A 97 2.14 10.70 -4.92
C ARG A 97 1.17 10.69 -6.10
N GLN A 98 0.90 11.87 -6.68
CA GLN A 98 0.07 11.98 -7.88
C GLN A 98 0.77 11.36 -9.09
N ALA A 99 2.07 11.62 -9.26
CA ALA A 99 2.89 11.05 -10.32
C ALA A 99 2.91 9.52 -10.26
N VAL A 100 3.25 8.94 -9.09
CA VAL A 100 3.23 7.48 -8.87
C VAL A 100 1.86 6.87 -9.21
N THR A 101 0.78 7.47 -8.70
CA THR A 101 -0.58 6.94 -8.90
C THR A 101 -1.00 6.99 -10.37
N LYS A 102 -0.72 8.11 -11.05
CA LYS A 102 -1.04 8.28 -12.47
C LYS A 102 -0.18 7.36 -13.34
N ALA A 103 1.12 7.28 -13.05
CA ALA A 103 2.05 6.44 -13.78
C ALA A 103 1.67 4.96 -13.69
N HIS A 104 1.40 4.46 -12.48
CA HIS A 104 0.91 3.09 -12.32
C HIS A 104 -0.39 2.84 -13.07
N THR A 105 -1.36 3.77 -12.98
CA THR A 105 -2.62 3.66 -13.72
C THR A 105 -2.39 3.55 -15.23
N LYS A 106 -1.44 4.31 -15.80
CA LYS A 106 -1.05 4.18 -17.21
C LYS A 106 -0.35 2.85 -17.50
N THR A 107 0.53 2.38 -16.61
CA THR A 107 1.23 1.10 -16.75
C THR A 107 0.23 -0.06 -16.88
N VAL A 108 -0.78 -0.12 -16.01
CA VAL A 108 -1.75 -1.23 -15.95
C VAL A 108 -3.10 -0.94 -16.62
N SER A 109 -3.10 -0.20 -17.74
CA SER A 109 -4.32 0.11 -18.49
C SER A 109 -4.18 -0.01 -20.01
N GLY A 110 -5.31 0.08 -20.70
CA GLY A 110 -5.39 0.03 -22.16
C GLY A 110 -5.31 -1.39 -22.74
N ARG A 111 -5.35 -1.45 -24.08
CA ARG A 111 -5.28 -2.71 -24.83
C ARG A 111 -3.97 -3.49 -24.57
N PRO A 112 -2.78 -2.86 -24.50
CA PRO A 112 -1.53 -3.59 -24.23
C PRO A 112 -1.56 -4.31 -22.88
N TRP A 113 -2.08 -3.65 -21.82
CA TRP A 113 -2.23 -4.29 -20.52
C TRP A 113 -3.21 -5.47 -20.56
N LYS A 114 -4.36 -5.31 -21.22
CA LYS A 114 -5.33 -6.42 -21.35
C LYS A 114 -4.71 -7.62 -22.05
N LYS A 115 -3.88 -7.39 -23.07
CA LYS A 115 -3.16 -8.44 -23.80
C LYS A 115 -2.17 -9.18 -22.88
N ILE A 116 -1.22 -8.47 -22.25
CA ILE A 116 -0.24 -9.14 -21.37
C ILE A 116 -0.91 -9.79 -20.15
N LYS A 117 -1.98 -9.19 -19.63
CA LYS A 117 -2.79 -9.76 -18.54
C LYS A 117 -3.37 -11.12 -18.95
N HIS A 118 -3.89 -11.21 -20.17
CA HIS A 118 -4.40 -12.46 -20.73
C HIS A 118 -3.27 -13.47 -20.98
N ASP A 119 -2.22 -13.05 -21.70
CA ASP A 119 -1.15 -13.92 -22.18
C ASP A 119 -0.31 -14.53 -21.03
N LEU A 120 -0.16 -13.80 -19.92
CA LEU A 120 0.55 -14.27 -18.72
C LEU A 120 -0.39 -14.81 -17.63
N GLY A 121 -1.69 -14.91 -17.91
CA GLY A 121 -2.67 -15.41 -16.94
C GLY A 121 -2.77 -14.58 -15.66
N ILE A 122 -2.50 -13.27 -15.71
CA ILE A 122 -2.63 -12.37 -14.55
C ILE A 122 -4.12 -12.23 -14.22
N ILE A 123 -4.51 -12.54 -12.99
CA ILE A 123 -5.92 -12.46 -12.54
C ILE A 123 -6.24 -11.11 -11.91
N GLY A 124 -5.29 -10.54 -11.17
CA GLY A 124 -5.49 -9.29 -10.44
C GLY A 124 -4.26 -8.91 -9.64
N TRP A 125 -4.38 -7.82 -8.90
CA TRP A 125 -3.33 -7.34 -8.03
C TRP A 125 -3.90 -6.52 -6.87
N VAL A 126 -3.16 -6.47 -5.77
CA VAL A 126 -3.37 -5.50 -4.68
C VAL A 126 -2.14 -4.61 -4.58
N ARG A 127 -2.31 -3.35 -4.15
CA ARG A 127 -1.22 -2.38 -4.07
C ARG A 127 -1.19 -1.62 -2.75
N ALA A 128 0.00 -1.20 -2.33
CA ALA A 128 0.25 -0.29 -1.22
C ALA A 128 1.28 0.76 -1.61
N LEU A 129 1.03 1.99 -1.19
CA LEU A 129 1.98 3.09 -1.36
C LEU A 129 2.71 3.29 -0.04
N GLU A 130 3.98 2.90 -0.01
CA GLU A 130 4.90 3.20 1.09
C GLU A 130 5.53 4.57 0.82
N VAL A 131 5.49 5.45 1.81
CA VAL A 131 6.13 6.78 1.74
C VAL A 131 7.03 6.93 2.95
N THR A 132 8.33 6.93 2.72
CA THR A 132 9.31 7.25 3.75
C THR A 132 9.95 8.61 3.48
N HIS A 133 10.54 9.21 4.52
CA HIS A 133 11.28 10.46 4.40
C HIS A 133 12.66 10.28 5.01
N GLY A 134 13.69 10.63 4.26
CA GLY A 134 15.08 10.53 4.71
C GLY A 134 15.88 11.76 4.35
N TRP A 135 17.20 11.64 4.42
CA TRP A 135 18.12 12.72 4.08
C TRP A 135 17.93 13.27 2.67
N PHE A 136 17.55 12.40 1.72
CA PHE A 136 17.33 12.74 0.31
C PHE A 136 15.89 13.13 -0.03
N GLY A 137 15.05 13.41 0.98
CA GLY A 137 13.65 13.80 0.78
C GLY A 137 12.68 12.61 0.85
N TRP A 138 11.57 12.71 0.12
CA TRP A 138 10.51 11.71 0.09
C TRP A 138 10.86 10.53 -0.81
N HIS A 139 10.65 9.30 -0.33
CA HIS A 139 10.92 8.06 -1.05
C HIS A 139 9.61 7.26 -1.19
N PRO A 140 8.80 7.53 -2.22
CA PRO A 140 7.58 6.79 -2.47
C PRO A 140 7.86 5.48 -3.24
N HIS A 141 7.47 4.36 -2.65
CA HIS A 141 7.50 3.04 -3.29
C HIS A 141 6.09 2.50 -3.44
N LEU A 142 5.75 2.02 -4.64
CA LEU A 142 4.49 1.32 -4.86
C LEU A 142 4.74 -0.19 -4.87
N HIS A 143 4.27 -0.84 -3.82
CA HIS A 143 4.32 -2.28 -3.64
C HIS A 143 3.07 -2.91 -4.22
N ILE A 144 3.24 -3.94 -5.05
CA ILE A 144 2.14 -4.66 -5.69
C ILE A 144 2.33 -6.15 -5.48
N LEU A 145 1.27 -6.83 -5.03
CA LEU A 145 1.17 -8.27 -5.15
C LEU A 145 0.36 -8.58 -6.40
N LEU A 146 1.02 -9.13 -7.41
CA LEU A 146 0.45 -9.51 -8.69
C LEU A 146 0.14 -11.01 -8.67
N PHE A 147 -1.10 -11.38 -8.95
CA PHE A 147 -1.57 -12.75 -8.90
C PHE A 147 -1.73 -13.32 -10.30
N THR A 148 -1.34 -14.58 -10.47
CA THR A 148 -1.33 -15.30 -11.75
C THR A 148 -2.05 -16.64 -11.62
N ARG A 149 -2.69 -17.13 -12.70
CA ARG A 149 -3.38 -18.44 -12.72
C ARG A 149 -2.42 -19.62 -12.67
N HIS A 150 -1.19 -19.42 -13.13
CA HIS A 150 -0.12 -20.41 -13.16
C HIS A 150 1.20 -19.71 -12.83
N PRO A 151 2.16 -20.40 -12.19
CA PRO A 151 3.51 -19.87 -12.03
C PRO A 151 4.11 -19.47 -13.38
N LEU A 152 4.68 -18.27 -13.41
CA LEU A 152 5.45 -17.76 -14.54
C LEU A 152 6.85 -18.37 -14.57
N SER A 153 7.28 -18.76 -15.77
CA SER A 153 8.69 -19.06 -16.06
C SER A 153 9.54 -17.78 -16.03
N GLN A 154 10.86 -17.93 -15.93
CA GLN A 154 11.77 -16.77 -15.94
C GLN A 154 11.60 -15.90 -17.20
N ALA A 155 11.46 -16.53 -18.38
CA ALA A 155 11.21 -15.80 -19.62
C ALA A 155 9.91 -14.98 -19.59
N GLN A 156 8.86 -15.49 -18.95
CA GLN A 156 7.60 -14.76 -18.76
C GLN A 156 7.75 -13.61 -17.76
N ILE A 157 8.57 -13.79 -16.71
CA ILE A 157 8.91 -12.73 -15.76
C ILE A 157 9.69 -11.61 -16.48
N ASP A 158 10.63 -11.95 -17.36
CA ASP A 158 11.41 -10.98 -18.11
C ASP A 158 10.53 -10.18 -19.09
N VAL A 159 9.59 -10.84 -19.78
CA VAL A 159 8.58 -10.19 -20.63
C VAL A 159 7.69 -9.24 -19.82
N LEU A 160 7.24 -9.68 -18.65
CA LEU A 160 6.44 -8.85 -17.75
C LEU A 160 7.24 -7.65 -17.26
N TRP A 161 8.49 -7.87 -16.84
CA TRP A 161 9.39 -6.83 -16.36
C TRP A 161 9.58 -5.75 -17.44
N GLN A 162 9.94 -6.15 -18.66
CA GLN A 162 10.16 -5.23 -19.78
C GLN A 162 8.90 -4.39 -20.04
N PHE A 163 7.75 -5.05 -20.17
CA PHE A 163 6.48 -4.37 -20.42
C PHE A 163 6.13 -3.34 -19.33
N LEU A 164 6.28 -3.71 -18.05
CA LEU A 164 5.94 -2.84 -16.95
C LEU A 164 6.93 -1.68 -16.83
N TYR A 165 8.24 -1.96 -16.99
CA TYR A 165 9.30 -0.98 -16.84
C TYR A 165 9.24 0.10 -17.92
N GLU A 166 9.07 -0.28 -19.20
CA GLU A 166 8.93 0.68 -20.29
C GLU A 166 7.79 1.67 -20.03
N ARG A 167 6.59 1.15 -19.76
CA ARG A 167 5.40 1.98 -19.53
C ARG A 167 5.50 2.82 -18.26
N TRP A 168 6.10 2.26 -17.20
CA TRP A 168 6.36 3.00 -15.96
C TRP A 168 7.33 4.15 -16.21
N SER A 169 8.45 3.88 -16.86
CA SER A 169 9.48 4.86 -17.18
C SER A 169 8.92 6.00 -18.04
N GLU A 170 8.23 5.66 -19.13
CA GLU A 170 7.56 6.66 -19.98
C GLU A 170 6.58 7.53 -19.19
N ALA A 171 5.79 6.93 -18.30
CA ALA A 171 4.79 7.67 -17.54
C ALA A 171 5.41 8.56 -16.45
N ILE A 172 6.55 8.17 -15.86
CA ILE A 172 7.32 8.97 -14.91
C ILE A 172 8.00 10.14 -15.62
N VAL A 173 8.64 9.90 -16.77
CA VAL A 173 9.24 10.96 -17.59
C VAL A 173 8.18 11.96 -18.05
N ALA A 174 7.03 11.47 -18.51
CA ALA A 174 5.90 12.33 -18.89
C ALA A 174 5.31 13.13 -17.71
N ALA A 175 5.59 12.73 -16.47
CA ALA A 175 5.20 13.46 -15.27
C ALA A 175 6.24 14.53 -14.83
N GLY A 176 7.33 14.69 -15.59
CA GLY A 176 8.36 15.70 -15.33
C GLY A 176 9.56 15.22 -14.50
N TYR A 177 9.63 13.92 -14.20
CA TYR A 177 10.72 13.34 -13.42
C TYR A 177 11.78 12.69 -14.31
N ARG A 178 12.95 12.41 -13.73
CA ARG A 178 14.01 11.64 -14.40
C ARG A 178 13.51 10.23 -14.71
N SER A 179 14.13 9.60 -15.71
CA SER A 179 13.88 8.19 -16.02
C SER A 179 14.25 7.31 -14.83
N PRO A 180 13.37 6.41 -14.37
CA PRO A 180 13.71 5.39 -13.38
C PRO A 180 14.94 4.58 -13.80
N HIS A 181 15.75 4.15 -12.82
CA HIS A 181 16.91 3.31 -13.13
C HIS A 181 16.47 1.88 -13.50
N PRO A 182 17.03 1.22 -14.54
CA PRO A 182 16.60 -0.13 -14.92
C PRO A 182 16.64 -1.14 -13.76
N LYS A 183 17.72 -1.15 -12.97
CA LYS A 183 17.85 -2.13 -11.87
C LYS A 183 16.99 -1.84 -10.63
N HIS A 184 16.53 -0.59 -10.43
CA HIS A 184 15.97 -0.15 -9.14
C HIS A 184 14.60 0.53 -9.27
N GLY A 185 14.26 1.00 -10.47
CA GLY A 185 12.99 1.63 -10.81
C GLY A 185 11.84 0.63 -10.89
N LEU A 186 12.14 -0.63 -11.19
CA LEU A 186 11.19 -1.73 -11.13
C LEU A 186 11.89 -3.04 -10.74
N VAL A 187 11.38 -3.69 -9.69
CA VAL A 187 11.86 -5.01 -9.26
C VAL A 187 10.67 -5.96 -9.20
N ILE A 188 10.83 -7.16 -9.77
CA ILE A 188 9.89 -8.28 -9.61
C ILE A 188 10.61 -9.38 -8.82
N SER A 189 10.00 -9.83 -7.73
CA SER A 189 10.47 -10.97 -6.95
C SER A 189 9.34 -11.99 -6.75
N HIS A 190 9.71 -13.25 -6.57
CA HIS A 190 8.75 -14.29 -6.25
C HIS A 190 8.21 -14.06 -4.83
N GLY A 191 6.89 -14.12 -4.64
CA GLY A 191 6.27 -13.84 -3.35
C GLY A 191 6.41 -14.95 -2.30
N LYS A 192 7.56 -15.65 -2.23
CA LYS A 192 7.78 -16.76 -1.28
C LYS A 192 7.55 -16.32 0.17
N ASP A 193 7.81 -15.04 0.48
CA ASP A 193 7.54 -14.41 1.79
C ASP A 193 6.39 -13.38 1.77
N ALA A 194 5.39 -13.56 0.92
CA ALA A 194 4.28 -12.60 0.78
C ALA A 194 3.63 -12.20 2.13
N GLY A 195 3.68 -13.04 3.16
CA GLY A 195 3.25 -12.72 4.53
C GLY A 195 4.06 -11.62 5.26
N HIS A 196 5.38 -11.56 5.08
CA HIS A 196 6.19 -10.44 5.61
C HIS A 196 5.92 -9.14 4.84
N TYR A 197 5.64 -9.25 3.53
CA TYR A 197 5.30 -8.11 2.68
C TYR A 197 3.91 -7.57 2.95
N VAL A 198 2.95 -8.43 3.29
CA VAL A 198 1.62 -8.06 3.77
C VAL A 198 1.72 -7.10 4.95
N THR A 199 2.63 -7.36 5.90
CA THR A 199 2.86 -6.47 7.04
C THR A 199 3.39 -5.11 6.60
N LYS A 200 4.35 -5.02 5.66
CA LYS A 200 4.79 -3.72 5.09
C LYS A 200 3.70 -2.99 4.29
N ILE A 201 2.97 -3.71 3.44
CA ILE A 201 1.84 -3.22 2.63
C ILE A 201 0.73 -2.64 3.52
N CYS A 202 0.54 -3.24 4.69
CA CYS A 202 -0.46 -2.85 5.67
C CYS A 202 0.06 -1.83 6.70
N ASN A 203 1.38 -1.75 6.93
CA ASN A 203 2.05 -0.79 7.83
C ASN A 203 2.18 0.63 7.25
N GLN A 204 1.20 1.10 6.46
CA GLN A 204 1.14 2.48 5.96
C GLN A 204 1.01 3.54 7.06
N GLY A 205 1.03 3.14 8.34
CA GLY A 205 1.34 4.01 9.46
C GLY A 205 2.39 3.34 10.33
N LEU A 206 3.25 4.17 10.92
CA LEU A 206 4.20 3.93 12.03
C LEU A 206 3.61 3.13 13.24
N ALA A 207 2.34 2.74 13.17
CA ALA A 207 1.54 2.16 14.22
C ALA A 207 2.00 0.76 14.65
N ALA A 208 2.50 -0.10 13.75
CA ALA A 208 2.98 -1.43 14.15
C ALA A 208 4.25 -1.34 15.02
N GLU A 209 5.18 -0.44 14.68
CA GLU A 209 6.41 -0.23 15.45
C GLU A 209 6.15 0.44 16.81
N ILE A 210 5.15 1.33 16.90
CA ILE A 210 4.79 2.01 18.16
C ILE A 210 3.90 1.14 19.06
N SER A 211 3.07 0.27 18.49
CA SER A 211 2.14 -0.60 19.24
C SER A 211 2.75 -1.90 19.75
N GLN A 212 3.91 -2.32 19.22
CA GLN A 212 4.69 -3.43 19.76
C GLN A 212 5.64 -2.91 20.84
N THR A 213 5.10 -2.53 22.00
CA THR A 213 5.93 -2.14 23.14
C THR A 213 6.52 -3.35 23.89
N ASP A 214 6.12 -4.58 23.53
CA ASP A 214 6.46 -5.81 24.27
C ASP A 214 7.24 -6.87 23.47
N SER A 215 8.01 -6.48 22.46
CA SER A 215 9.00 -7.39 21.85
C SER A 215 10.42 -6.95 22.17
N LYS A 216 10.83 -7.22 23.41
CA LYS A 216 12.23 -7.43 23.80
C LYS A 216 12.39 -8.89 24.20
#